data_AF-A0A6N7L7P9-F1
#
_entry.id   AF-A0A6N7L7P9-F1
#
_cell.length_a   1.000
_cell.length_b   1.000
_cell.length_c   1.000
_cell.angle_alpha   90.00
_cell.angle_beta   90.00
_cell.angle_gamma   90.00
#
_symmetry.space_group_name_H-M   'P 1'
#
loop_
_entity.id
_entity.type
_entity.pdbx_description
1 polymer ?
#
loop_
_entity_poly.entity_id
_entity_poly.type
_entity_poly.pdbx_seq_one_letter_code
_entity_poly.pdbx_strand_id
1 'polypeptide(L)'
;MAKKKTDNTHYLQRLTSEFPDVHGAFLSGRIPSLRKALVIAGIKPERTRLDKLKNSWGKATDAERDAFLNWLAAKGALSTTAAAHSPAPSPSAAAVEAPIASGRYLLPSAITEIKAIMAQRRLKPGDVMQEIGFAPDDRSLAHALARGASMRLAVIAALEAWLRTNARG
;
A
#
# COMPACT_ATOMS: atom_id res chain seq x y z
N MET A 1 -5.90 6.95 -26.11
CA MET A 1 -5.86 5.58 -25.54
C MET A 1 -7.25 5.20 -25.02
N ALA A 2 -8.08 4.55 -25.85
CA ALA A 2 -9.45 4.18 -25.49
C ALA A 2 -9.44 2.98 -24.53
N LYS A 3 -10.04 3.13 -23.33
CA LYS A 3 -10.11 2.08 -22.31
C LYS A 3 -10.88 0.86 -22.82
N LYS A 4 -10.26 -0.32 -22.72
CA LYS A 4 -10.79 -1.66 -23.03
C LYS A 4 -12.26 -1.80 -22.62
N LYS A 5 -13.15 -1.88 -23.60
CA LYS A 5 -14.59 -2.20 -23.47
C LYS A 5 -14.82 -3.73 -23.38
N THR A 6 -13.76 -4.50 -23.11
CA THR A 6 -13.65 -5.92 -23.51
C THR A 6 -14.05 -6.93 -22.43
N ASP A 7 -14.27 -6.53 -21.17
CA ASP A 7 -14.45 -7.52 -20.11
C ASP A 7 -15.90 -8.00 -19.94
N ASN A 8 -16.90 -7.19 -20.32
CA ASN A 8 -18.29 -7.50 -20.00
C ASN A 8 -18.92 -8.58 -20.87
N THR A 9 -18.44 -8.80 -22.10
CA THR A 9 -19.04 -9.76 -23.05
C THR A 9 -18.96 -11.19 -22.53
N HIS A 10 -17.81 -11.59 -21.97
CA HIS A 10 -17.64 -12.91 -21.35
C HIS A 10 -18.59 -13.11 -20.16
N TYR A 11 -18.72 -12.11 -19.29
CA TYR A 11 -19.63 -12.19 -18.14
C TYR A 11 -21.10 -12.17 -18.54
N LEU A 12 -21.46 -11.46 -19.62
CA LEU A 12 -22.80 -11.48 -20.17
C LEU A 12 -23.15 -12.85 -20.73
N GLN A 13 -22.27 -13.43 -21.55
CA GLN A 13 -22.48 -14.77 -22.10
C GLN A 13 -22.67 -15.79 -20.97
N ARG A 14 -21.83 -15.71 -19.94
CA ARG A 14 -21.91 -16.59 -18.76
C ARG A 14 -23.20 -16.38 -17.95
N LEU A 15 -23.62 -15.13 -17.75
CA LEU A 15 -24.87 -14.80 -17.07
C LEU A 15 -26.08 -15.34 -17.86
N THR A 16 -26.05 -15.25 -19.19
CA THR A 16 -27.09 -15.79 -20.06
C THR A 16 -27.15 -17.31 -20.04
N SER A 17 -26.01 -17.99 -20.05
CA SER A 17 -25.95 -19.46 -20.12
C SER A 17 -26.18 -20.15 -18.77
N GLU A 18 -25.58 -19.63 -17.69
CA GLU A 18 -25.60 -20.29 -16.37
C GLU A 18 -26.72 -19.76 -15.46
N PHE A 19 -27.23 -18.54 -15.68
CA PHE A 19 -28.18 -17.88 -14.78
C PHE A 19 -29.30 -17.14 -15.54
N PRO A 20 -30.10 -17.85 -16.35
CA PRO A 20 -31.10 -17.23 -17.24
C PRO A 20 -32.14 -16.39 -16.48
N ASP A 21 -32.53 -16.78 -15.26
CA ASP A 21 -33.48 -16.02 -14.44
C ASP A 21 -32.92 -14.67 -13.99
N VAL A 22 -31.65 -14.65 -13.57
CA VAL A 22 -30.94 -13.43 -13.17
C VAL A 22 -30.71 -12.53 -14.39
N HIS A 23 -30.42 -13.12 -15.54
CA HIS A 23 -30.32 -12.41 -16.82
C HIS A 23 -31.67 -11.77 -17.22
N GLY A 24 -32.79 -12.51 -17.12
CA GLY A 24 -34.13 -12.00 -17.38
C GLY A 24 -34.55 -10.88 -16.42
N ALA A 25 -34.19 -10.99 -15.13
CA ALA A 25 -34.41 -9.94 -14.13
C ALA A 25 -33.56 -8.68 -14.40
N PHE A 26 -32.36 -8.83 -14.98
CA PHE A 26 -31.55 -7.72 -15.46
C PHE A 26 -32.16 -7.04 -16.69
N LEU A 27 -32.59 -7.80 -17.70
CA LEU A 27 -33.21 -7.25 -18.91
C LEU A 27 -34.54 -6.54 -18.64
N SER A 28 -35.34 -7.05 -17.71
CA SER A 28 -36.59 -6.41 -17.28
C SER A 28 -36.40 -5.21 -16.37
N GLY A 29 -35.15 -4.83 -16.05
CA GLY A 29 -34.84 -3.68 -15.20
C GLY A 29 -35.03 -3.90 -13.70
N ARG A 30 -35.51 -5.08 -13.26
CA ARG A 30 -35.62 -5.42 -11.82
C ARG A 30 -34.25 -5.45 -11.14
N ILE A 31 -33.21 -5.86 -11.86
CA ILE A 31 -31.83 -5.71 -11.42
C ILE A 31 -31.22 -4.50 -12.15
N PRO A 32 -30.89 -3.41 -11.43
CA PRO A 32 -30.57 -2.11 -12.04
C PRO A 32 -29.22 -2.05 -12.76
N SER A 33 -28.37 -3.08 -12.66
CA SER A 33 -27.08 -3.08 -13.35
C SER A 33 -26.54 -4.49 -13.56
N LEU A 34 -25.76 -4.66 -14.63
CA LEU A 34 -25.05 -5.89 -14.92
C LEU A 34 -24.14 -6.31 -13.76
N ARG A 35 -23.45 -5.35 -13.11
CA ARG A 35 -22.57 -5.66 -11.97
C ARG A 35 -23.36 -6.32 -10.83
N LYS A 36 -24.56 -5.83 -10.52
CA LYS A 36 -25.42 -6.38 -9.46
C LYS A 36 -25.96 -7.75 -9.85
N ALA A 37 -26.33 -7.95 -11.12
CA ALA A 37 -26.71 -9.27 -11.63
C ALA A 37 -25.58 -10.29 -11.48
N LEU A 38 -24.34 -9.90 -11.81
CA LEU A 38 -23.16 -10.76 -11.65
C LEU A 38 -22.82 -11.09 -10.19
N VAL A 39 -23.15 -10.20 -9.24
CA VAL A 39 -22.99 -10.50 -7.81
C VAL A 39 -24.05 -11.46 -7.32
N ILE A 40 -25.31 -11.24 -7.71
CA ILE A 40 -26.44 -12.12 -7.36
C ILE A 40 -26.19 -13.54 -7.91
N ALA A 41 -25.66 -13.65 -9.12
CA ALA A 41 -25.27 -14.91 -9.74
C ALA A 41 -23.98 -15.52 -9.17
N GLY A 42 -23.30 -14.89 -8.21
CA GLY A 42 -22.03 -15.37 -7.64
C GLY A 42 -20.83 -15.34 -8.60
N ILE A 43 -21.01 -14.85 -9.84
CA ILE A 43 -19.95 -14.77 -10.86
C ILE A 43 -18.87 -13.75 -10.46
N LYS A 44 -19.24 -12.69 -9.74
CA LYS A 44 -18.30 -11.71 -9.19
C LYS A 44 -18.57 -11.46 -7.71
N PRO A 45 -17.53 -11.26 -6.88
CA PRO A 45 -17.74 -10.86 -5.50
C PRO A 45 -18.33 -9.45 -5.40
N GLU A 46 -19.06 -9.20 -4.32
CA GLU A 46 -19.51 -7.87 -3.91
C GLU A 46 -18.28 -7.01 -3.57
N ARG A 47 -18.29 -5.73 -3.98
CA ARG A 47 -17.16 -4.85 -3.68
C ARG A 47 -17.21 -4.41 -2.24
N THR A 48 -16.12 -4.63 -1.52
CA THR A 48 -15.97 -4.13 -0.15
C THR A 48 -15.89 -2.61 -0.14
N ARG A 49 -16.14 -1.99 1.03
CA ARG A 49 -15.92 -0.54 1.20
C ARG A 49 -14.46 -0.15 0.91
N LEU A 50 -13.51 -1.03 1.26
CA LEU A 50 -12.10 -0.86 0.97
C LEU A 50 -11.81 -0.82 -0.54
N ASP A 51 -12.44 -1.71 -1.33
CA ASP A 51 -12.28 -1.71 -2.78
C ASP A 51 -12.79 -0.43 -3.42
N LYS A 52 -13.88 0.11 -2.88
CA LYS A 52 -14.44 1.40 -3.31
C LYS A 52 -13.48 2.54 -2.98
N LEU A 53 -12.93 2.57 -1.76
CA LEU A 53 -11.94 3.57 -1.36
C LEU A 53 -10.69 3.53 -2.23
N LYS A 54 -10.12 2.34 -2.48
CA LYS A 54 -8.97 2.15 -3.39
C LYS A 54 -9.28 2.63 -4.81
N ASN A 55 -10.48 2.34 -5.33
CA ASN A 55 -10.87 2.80 -6.66
C ASN A 55 -11.03 4.32 -6.74
N SER A 56 -11.65 4.94 -5.73
CA SER A 56 -11.80 6.40 -5.65
C SER A 56 -10.44 7.08 -5.52
N TRP A 57 -9.55 6.54 -4.66
CA TRP A 57 -8.18 7.04 -4.50
C TRP A 57 -7.38 7.02 -5.81
N GLY A 58 -7.46 5.93 -6.57
CA GLY A 58 -6.81 5.81 -7.87
C GLY A 58 -7.37 6.77 -8.93
N LYS A 59 -8.60 7.25 -8.78
CA LYS A 59 -9.25 8.21 -9.69
C LYS A 59 -9.12 9.67 -9.26
N ALA A 60 -8.86 9.91 -7.98
CA ALA A 60 -8.69 11.23 -7.43
C ALA A 60 -7.47 11.93 -8.07
N THR A 61 -7.62 13.23 -8.28
CA THR A 61 -6.53 14.15 -8.62
C THR A 61 -5.59 14.34 -7.42
N ASP A 62 -4.42 14.91 -7.65
CA ASP A 62 -3.45 15.14 -6.57
C ASP A 62 -4.01 16.10 -5.51
N ALA A 63 -4.72 17.16 -5.92
CA ALA A 63 -5.40 18.07 -5.01
C ALA A 63 -6.47 17.38 -4.13
N GLU A 64 -7.26 16.46 -4.70
CA GLU A 64 -8.26 15.69 -3.95
C GLU A 64 -7.61 14.70 -2.97
N ARG A 65 -6.47 14.12 -3.34
CA ARG A 65 -5.69 13.25 -2.45
C ARG A 65 -5.12 14.02 -1.28
N ASP A 66 -4.51 15.18 -1.54
CA ASP A 66 -3.94 16.04 -0.51
C ASP A 66 -5.02 16.55 0.46
N ALA A 67 -6.18 16.97 -0.07
CA ALA A 67 -7.31 17.36 0.75
C ALA A 67 -7.80 16.21 1.66
N PHE A 68 -7.84 14.98 1.14
CA PHE A 68 -8.21 13.80 1.92
C PHE A 68 -7.18 13.47 3.01
N LEU A 69 -5.88 13.57 2.71
CA LEU A 69 -4.82 13.36 3.70
C LEU A 69 -4.86 14.43 4.80
N ASN A 70 -5.07 15.70 4.45
CA ASN A 70 -5.24 16.78 5.42
C ASN A 70 -6.45 16.53 6.34
N TRP A 71 -7.57 16.08 5.76
CA TRP A 71 -8.74 15.69 6.54
C TRP A 71 -8.46 14.51 7.48
N LEU A 72 -7.71 13.49 7.05
CA LEU A 72 -7.31 12.38 7.92
C LEU A 72 -6.38 12.82 9.06
N ALA A 73 -5.45 13.73 8.80
CA ALA A 73 -4.58 14.32 9.81
C ALA A 73 -5.39 15.10 10.86
N ALA A 74 -6.35 15.93 10.42
CA ALA A 74 -7.26 16.64 11.31
C ALA A 74 -8.14 15.70 12.16
N LYS A 75 -8.42 14.49 11.66
CA LYS A 75 -9.14 13.44 12.41
C LYS A 75 -8.26 12.63 13.36
N GLY A 76 -6.94 12.90 13.42
CA GLY A 76 -5.98 12.11 14.17
C GLY A 76 -5.80 10.69 13.64
N ALA A 77 -6.32 10.40 12.44
CA ALA A 77 -6.19 9.11 11.79
C ALA A 77 -4.83 8.93 11.10
N LEU A 78 -4.15 10.05 10.83
CA LEU A 78 -2.71 10.07 10.55
C LEU A 78 -2.01 10.50 11.83
N SER A 79 -1.03 9.72 12.28
CA SER A 79 -0.11 10.17 13.32
C SER A 79 0.71 11.30 12.73
N THR A 80 0.33 12.53 13.04
CA THR A 80 1.07 13.74 12.68
C THR A 80 2.37 13.76 13.48
N THR A 81 3.41 13.09 13.01
CA THR A 81 4.79 13.52 13.25
C THR A 81 5.17 14.48 12.14
N ALA A 82 4.69 15.71 12.25
CA ALA A 82 5.34 16.95 11.81
C ALA A 82 4.32 18.10 11.75
N ALA A 83 4.20 18.85 12.85
CA ALA A 83 4.17 20.30 12.83
C ALA A 83 3.98 20.83 14.27
N ALA A 84 5.08 20.97 15.01
CA ALA A 84 5.16 21.98 16.05
C ALA A 84 6.63 22.35 16.28
N HIS A 85 6.99 23.52 15.75
CA HIS A 85 7.89 24.51 16.35
C HIS A 85 9.15 24.03 17.06
N SER A 86 10.31 24.32 16.46
CA SER A 86 11.49 24.73 17.25
C SER A 86 11.10 25.91 18.15
N PRO A 87 11.51 25.93 19.43
CA PRO A 87 12.90 26.31 19.74
C PRO A 87 13.60 25.42 20.79
N ALA A 88 14.90 25.22 20.52
CA ALA A 88 16.02 24.98 21.44
C ALA A 88 16.05 23.69 22.32
N PRO A 89 17.25 23.17 22.62
CA PRO A 89 17.45 21.77 22.95
C PRO A 89 17.38 21.52 24.46
N SER A 90 16.76 20.40 24.84
CA SER A 90 17.12 19.70 26.07
C SER A 90 17.25 18.21 25.76
N PRO A 91 18.36 17.58 26.17
CA PRO A 91 18.61 16.18 25.91
C PRO A 91 17.77 15.35 26.87
N SER A 92 17.44 14.13 26.47
CA SER A 92 16.73 13.13 27.28
C SER A 92 15.20 13.19 27.21
N ALA A 93 14.68 12.93 26.02
CA ALA A 93 13.50 12.09 25.89
C ALA A 93 13.85 11.04 24.86
N ALA A 94 13.92 9.77 25.28
CA ALA A 94 14.17 8.64 24.41
C ALA A 94 13.25 8.74 23.19
N ALA A 95 13.86 8.92 22.02
CA ALA A 95 13.15 8.97 20.75
C ALA A 95 12.29 7.70 20.68
N VAL A 96 10.97 7.87 20.73
CA VAL A 96 10.05 6.78 20.41
C VAL A 96 10.29 6.53 18.93
N GLU A 97 11.12 5.54 18.63
CA GLU A 97 11.57 5.23 17.27
C GLU A 97 10.35 5.00 16.39
N ALA A 98 10.24 5.82 15.34
CA ALA A 98 9.14 5.71 14.41
C ALA A 98 9.19 4.31 13.77
N PRO A 99 8.06 3.58 13.73
CA PRO A 99 8.04 2.23 13.19
C PRO A 99 8.49 2.24 11.72
N ILE A 100 9.38 1.34 11.32
CA ILE A 100 9.95 1.34 9.97
C ILE A 100 9.03 0.69 8.91
N ALA A 101 7.97 0.00 9.34
CA ALA A 101 7.08 -0.78 8.48
C ALA A 101 5.61 -0.71 8.91
N SER A 102 4.70 -0.79 7.93
CA SER A 102 3.28 -1.09 8.14
C SER A 102 3.03 -2.55 7.79
N GLY A 103 2.97 -3.40 8.82
CA GLY A 103 2.89 -4.84 8.67
C GLY A 103 4.14 -5.41 7.98
N ARG A 104 4.00 -5.86 6.73
CA ARG A 104 5.09 -6.49 5.96
C ARG A 104 5.76 -5.54 4.96
N TYR A 105 5.35 -4.28 4.92
CA TYR A 105 5.80 -3.31 3.92
C TYR A 105 6.56 -2.19 4.60
N LEU A 106 7.74 -1.84 4.07
CA LEU A 106 8.50 -0.70 4.56
C LEU A 106 7.72 0.60 4.33
N LEU A 107 7.78 1.50 5.31
CA LEU A 107 7.25 2.84 5.15
C LEU A 107 8.12 3.66 4.17
N PRO A 108 7.53 4.64 3.46
CA PRO A 108 8.31 5.53 2.59
C PRO A 108 9.44 6.27 3.30
N SER A 109 9.25 6.63 4.57
CA SER A 109 10.28 7.25 5.42
C SER A 109 11.48 6.32 5.61
N ALA A 110 11.23 5.07 6.04
CA ALA A 110 12.27 4.07 6.22
C ALA A 110 13.01 3.77 4.91
N ILE A 111 12.30 3.69 3.77
CA ILE A 111 12.95 3.49 2.46
C ILE A 111 13.93 4.62 2.14
N THR A 112 13.56 5.86 2.44
CA THR A 112 14.43 7.03 2.22
C THR A 112 15.67 6.96 3.10
N GLU A 113 15.50 6.63 4.37
CA GLU A 113 16.60 6.52 5.35
C GLU A 113 17.57 5.39 5.00
N ILE A 114 17.05 4.20 4.66
CA ILE A 114 17.85 3.07 4.20
C ILE A 114 18.66 3.47 2.97
N LYS A 115 18.04 4.14 1.98
CA LYS A 115 18.74 4.61 0.77
C LYS A 115 19.82 5.64 1.09
N ALA A 116 19.59 6.53 2.04
CA ALA A 116 20.57 7.53 2.46
C ALA A 116 21.81 6.87 3.09
N ILE A 117 21.61 5.96 4.04
CA ILE A 117 22.71 5.22 4.68
C ILE A 117 23.45 4.36 3.65
N MET A 118 22.73 3.68 2.75
CA MET A 118 23.34 2.93 1.65
C MET A 118 24.20 3.80 0.74
N ALA A 119 23.74 5.01 0.39
CA ALA A 119 24.49 5.93 -0.43
C ALA A 119 25.74 6.45 0.29
N GLN A 120 25.61 6.84 1.57
CA GLN A 120 26.70 7.33 2.41
C GLN A 120 27.80 6.28 2.59
N ARG A 121 27.40 5.02 2.85
CA ARG A 121 28.32 3.90 3.07
C ARG A 121 28.66 3.12 1.78
N ARG A 122 28.14 3.55 0.63
CA ARG A 122 28.28 2.88 -0.68
C ARG A 122 27.87 1.39 -0.67
N LEU A 123 26.84 1.05 0.09
CA LEU A 123 26.31 -0.30 0.22
C LEU A 123 25.27 -0.61 -0.86
N LYS A 124 25.23 -1.86 -1.31
CA LYS A 124 24.16 -2.45 -2.11
C LYS A 124 23.15 -3.15 -1.20
N PRO A 125 21.91 -3.44 -1.68
CA PRO A 125 20.92 -4.16 -0.89
C PRO A 125 21.42 -5.51 -0.35
N GLY A 126 22.22 -6.23 -1.13
CA GLY A 126 22.81 -7.51 -0.69
C GLY A 126 23.80 -7.35 0.47
N ASP A 127 24.57 -6.27 0.47
CA ASP A 127 25.52 -5.96 1.55
C ASP A 127 24.76 -5.65 2.85
N VAL A 128 23.66 -4.90 2.76
CA VAL A 128 22.78 -4.65 3.91
C VAL A 128 22.19 -5.96 4.43
N MET A 129 21.67 -6.82 3.54
CA MET A 129 21.14 -8.15 3.92
C MET A 129 22.20 -8.99 4.64
N GLN A 130 23.45 -8.94 4.19
CA GLN A 130 24.57 -9.60 4.85
C GLN A 130 24.86 -9.03 6.24
N GLU A 131 24.89 -7.69 6.39
CA GLU A 131 25.10 -7.02 7.68
C GLU A 131 24.00 -7.37 8.71
N ILE A 132 22.77 -7.60 8.25
CA ILE A 132 21.64 -8.00 9.11
C ILE A 132 21.50 -9.52 9.27
N GLY A 133 22.48 -10.31 8.83
CA GLY A 133 22.56 -11.75 9.06
C GLY A 133 21.72 -12.61 8.11
N PHE A 134 21.34 -12.08 6.95
CA PHE A 134 20.62 -12.80 5.90
C PHE A 134 21.51 -13.04 4.68
N ALA A 135 21.09 -13.95 3.81
CA ALA A 135 21.83 -14.26 2.59
C ALA A 135 21.91 -13.02 1.67
N PRO A 136 23.09 -12.66 1.13
CA PRO A 136 23.25 -11.50 0.25
C PRO A 136 22.47 -11.64 -1.07
N ASP A 137 22.17 -12.87 -1.49
CA ASP A 137 21.37 -13.17 -2.68
C ASP A 137 19.86 -13.02 -2.46
N ASP A 138 19.42 -12.83 -1.20
CA ASP A 138 18.00 -12.59 -0.91
C ASP A 138 17.59 -11.21 -1.42
N ARG A 139 16.79 -11.22 -2.49
CA ARG A 139 16.32 -10.02 -3.18
C ARG A 139 15.19 -9.30 -2.45
N SER A 140 14.80 -9.72 -1.24
CA SER A 140 13.68 -9.11 -0.51
C SER A 140 13.85 -7.61 -0.31
N LEU A 141 15.04 -7.17 0.12
CA LEU A 141 15.31 -5.74 0.34
C LEU A 141 15.34 -4.98 -1.00
N ALA A 142 15.98 -5.54 -2.02
CA ALA A 142 16.02 -4.92 -3.35
C ALA A 142 14.61 -4.71 -3.94
N HIS A 143 13.73 -5.71 -3.81
CA HIS A 143 12.34 -5.59 -4.27
C HIS A 143 11.51 -4.61 -3.43
N ALA A 144 11.73 -4.56 -2.12
CA ALA A 144 11.08 -3.59 -1.25
C ALA A 144 11.46 -2.14 -1.61
N LEU A 145 12.75 -1.87 -1.82
CA LEU A 145 13.26 -0.53 -2.17
C LEU A 145 12.85 -0.05 -3.57
N ALA A 146 12.64 -0.98 -4.51
CA ALA A 146 12.34 -0.67 -5.90
C ALA A 146 10.83 -0.67 -6.22
N ARG A 147 10.05 -1.55 -5.60
CA ARG A 147 8.64 -1.82 -5.98
C ARG A 147 7.68 -1.87 -4.79
N GLY A 148 8.16 -1.61 -3.56
CA GLY A 148 7.32 -1.70 -2.36
C GLY A 148 6.82 -3.13 -2.09
N ALA A 149 7.66 -4.14 -2.33
CA ALA A 149 7.32 -5.53 -2.07
C ALA A 149 7.24 -5.85 -0.57
N SER A 150 6.44 -6.87 -0.23
CA SER A 150 6.35 -7.38 1.13
C SER A 150 7.61 -8.15 1.54
N MET A 151 8.06 -7.96 2.77
CA MET A 151 9.21 -8.66 3.34
C MET A 151 8.80 -9.63 4.46
N ARG A 152 9.72 -10.51 4.87
CA ARG A 152 9.53 -11.37 6.05
C ARG A 152 9.70 -10.51 7.31
N LEU A 153 8.92 -10.79 8.35
CA LEU A 153 8.95 -10.00 9.60
C LEU A 153 10.31 -10.04 10.30
N ALA A 154 11.01 -11.17 10.24
CA ALA A 154 12.37 -11.29 10.77
C ALA A 154 13.36 -10.32 10.11
N VAL A 155 13.25 -10.12 8.79
CA VAL A 155 14.11 -9.18 8.05
C VAL A 155 13.78 -7.74 8.44
N ILE A 156 12.50 -7.41 8.63
CA ILE A 156 12.07 -6.09 9.11
C ILE A 156 12.64 -5.81 10.50
N ALA A 157 12.53 -6.76 11.44
CA ALA A 157 13.06 -6.59 12.79
C ALA A 157 14.59 -6.40 12.80
N ALA A 158 15.32 -7.16 12.00
CA ALA A 158 16.77 -7.01 11.89
C ALA A 158 17.18 -5.68 11.22
N LEU A 159 16.42 -5.25 10.21
CA LEU A 159 16.63 -3.98 9.52
C LEU A 159 16.34 -2.78 10.43
N GLU A 160 15.37 -2.89 11.33
CA GLU A 160 15.10 -1.87 12.36
C GLU A 160 16.30 -1.71 13.29
N ALA A 161 16.84 -2.81 13.83
CA ALA A 161 18.06 -2.76 14.66
C ALA A 161 19.26 -2.19 13.89
N TRP A 162 19.39 -2.52 12.61
CA TRP A 162 20.42 -1.97 11.74
C TRP A 162 20.27 -0.46 11.53
N LEU A 163 19.05 0.03 11.32
CA LEU A 163 18.79 1.47 11.19
C LEU A 163 19.19 2.21 12.46
N ARG A 164 18.83 1.72 13.65
CA ARG A 164 19.27 2.36 14.93
C ARG A 164 20.79 2.48 15.05
N THR A 165 21.49 1.46 14.57
CA THR A 165 22.96 1.39 14.63
C THR A 165 23.60 2.37 13.65
N ASN A 166 22.94 2.63 12.50
CA ASN A 166 23.53 3.36 11.38
C ASN A 166 22.95 4.77 11.17
N ALA A 167 21.84 5.14 11.81
CA ALA A 167 21.17 6.44 11.66
C ALA A 167 21.91 7.62 12.33
N ARG A 168 23.04 7.38 13.03
CA ARG A 168 23.82 8.40 13.75
C ARG A 168 25.03 8.95 12.97
N GLY A 169 24.98 8.95 11.63
CA GLY A 169 26.07 9.39 10.74
C GLY A 169 25.89 10.79 10.19
#